data_AF-A0A1B9DWH8-F1
#
_entry.id   AF-A0A1B9DWH8-F1
#
_cell.length_a   1.000
_cell.length_b   1.000
_cell.length_c   1.000
_cell.angle_alpha   90.00
_cell.angle_beta   90.00
_cell.angle_gamma   90.00
#
_symmetry.space_group_name_H-M   'P 1'
#
loop_
_entity.id
_entity.type
_entity.pdbx_description
1 polymer ?
#
loop_
_entity_poly.entity_id
_entity_poly.type
_entity_poly.pdbx_seq_one_letter_code
_entity_poly.pdbx_strand_id
1 'polypeptide(L)'
;MTINEKLTLTIAIIAVVVSVVTPFAQRKYEEWKARISFKLYLKKYLGVLFNILTYDKIEYHIPSIKDNPEKSNLTLPDYIKRFEQDFAENQNTVQYRIAFAILFNIQNLFSVINRTRIEIERIGVEKLYEHTLAYGTNLSKRNLGKIYGIFLLLEHYNSITTFHDRFKEIKSIKRITKDGIIIGFELDKNILKDQQMVAEDMKHLCNNELSIEEVLKINKLLIQEIKIFFDYEALQKEKKNQVNY
;
A
#
# COMPACT_ATOMS: atom_id res chain seq x y z
N MET A 1 11.10 40.99 56.12
CA MET A 1 11.87 40.22 55.13
C MET A 1 12.78 41.17 54.36
N THR A 2 14.09 41.05 54.53
CA THR A 2 15.08 41.90 53.85
C THR A 2 15.11 41.62 52.34
N ILE A 3 15.65 42.54 51.53
CA ILE A 3 15.77 42.35 50.07
C ILE A 3 16.56 41.07 49.74
N ASN A 4 17.61 40.80 50.52
CA ASN A 4 18.44 39.59 50.36
C ASN A 4 17.68 38.31 50.68
N GLU A 5 16.83 38.30 51.71
CA GLU A 5 15.95 37.16 52.01
C GLU A 5 14.96 36.91 50.87
N LYS A 6 14.35 37.97 50.31
CA LYS A 6 13.41 37.84 49.18
C LYS A 6 14.11 37.26 47.95
N LEU A 7 15.30 37.77 47.63
CA LEU A 7 16.11 37.29 46.51
C LEU A 7 16.48 35.81 46.67
N THR A 8 16.92 35.42 47.87
CA THR A 8 17.30 34.03 48.20
C THR A 8 16.10 33.09 48.06
N LEU A 9 14.92 33.50 48.55
CA LEU A 9 13.70 32.71 48.43
C LEU A 9 13.28 32.54 46.95
N THR A 10 13.34 33.61 46.15
CA THR A 10 13.02 33.55 44.72
C THR A 10 13.96 32.62 43.96
N ILE A 11 15.27 32.69 44.22
CA ILE A 11 16.27 31.79 43.61
C ILE A 11 15.99 30.34 44.01
N ALA A 12 15.67 30.07 45.28
CA ALA A 12 15.34 28.73 45.75
C ALA A 12 14.07 28.17 45.06
N ILE A 13 13.03 28.98 44.91
CA ILE A 13 11.80 28.59 44.20
C ILE A 13 12.10 28.28 42.72
N ILE A 14 12.88 29.13 42.05
CA ILE A 14 13.28 28.91 40.65
C ILE A 14 14.10 27.62 40.52
N ALA A 15 15.07 27.39 41.42
CA ALA A 15 15.89 26.18 41.42
C ALA A 15 15.03 24.91 41.58
N VAL A 16 14.03 24.94 42.48
CA VAL A 16 13.09 23.83 42.65
C VAL A 16 12.27 23.61 41.37
N VAL A 17 11.70 24.66 40.78
CA VAL A 17 10.93 24.56 39.52
C VAL A 17 11.80 23.99 38.39
N VAL A 18 13.02 24.49 38.20
CA VAL A 18 13.95 24.02 37.18
C VAL A 18 14.32 22.55 37.42
N SER A 19 14.54 22.14 38.67
CA SER A 19 14.88 20.75 39.00
C SER A 19 13.78 19.75 38.66
N VAL A 20 12.51 20.18 38.62
CA VAL A 20 11.35 19.35 38.24
C VAL A 20 11.08 19.41 36.73
N VAL A 21 11.18 20.61 36.13
CA VAL A 21 10.86 20.83 34.71
C VAL A 21 11.93 20.25 33.79
N THR A 22 13.21 20.35 34.15
CA THR A 22 14.31 19.88 33.28
C THR A 22 14.26 18.37 33.00
N PRO A 23 14.08 17.47 34.00
CA PRO A 23 13.93 16.03 33.74
C PRO A 23 12.71 15.70 32.87
N PHE A 24 11.60 16.42 33.05
CA PHE A 24 10.40 16.24 32.25
C PHE A 24 10.63 16.66 30.79
N ALA A 25 11.29 17.79 30.57
CA ALA A 25 11.66 18.27 29.24
C ALA A 25 12.67 17.33 28.56
N GLN A 26 13.68 16.84 29.29
CA GLN A 26 14.65 15.86 28.79
C GLN A 26 13.96 14.56 28.36
N ARG A 27 13.08 13.99 29.20
CA ARG A 27 12.32 12.79 28.86
C ARG A 27 11.45 12.98 27.62
N LYS A 28 10.73 14.10 27.52
CA LYS A 28 9.93 14.44 26.33
C LYS A 28 10.78 14.56 25.06
N TYR A 29 11.96 15.15 25.17
CA TYR A 29 12.89 15.29 24.05
C TYR A 29 13.44 13.93 23.59
N GLU A 30 13.84 13.06 24.52
CA GLU A 30 14.32 11.71 24.22
C GLU A 30 13.23 10.84 23.58
N GLU A 31 12.00 10.89 24.10
CA GLU A 31 10.83 10.23 23.49
C GLU A 31 10.59 10.73 22.04
N TRP A 32 10.70 12.04 21.82
CA TRP A 32 10.54 12.62 20.48
C TRP A 32 11.64 12.17 19.51
N LYS A 33 12.91 12.20 19.94
CA LYS A 33 14.06 11.77 19.14
C LYS A 33 13.96 10.28 18.79
N ALA A 34 13.69 9.43 19.78
CA ALA A 34 13.50 8.00 19.58
C ALA A 34 12.35 7.72 18.59
N ARG A 35 11.23 8.46 18.72
CA ARG A 35 10.10 8.36 17.78
C ARG A 35 10.50 8.66 16.34
N ILE A 36 11.27 9.73 16.10
CA ILE A 36 11.70 10.09 14.75
C ILE A 36 12.64 9.03 14.19
N SER A 37 13.65 8.62 14.95
CA SER A 37 14.60 7.59 14.53
C SER A 37 13.88 6.29 14.19
N PHE A 38 12.92 5.87 15.01
CA PHE A 38 12.13 4.66 14.78
C PHE A 38 11.23 4.77 13.54
N LYS A 39 10.56 5.91 13.36
CA LYS A 39 9.73 6.16 12.17
C LYS A 39 10.58 6.13 10.89
N LEU A 40 11.78 6.71 10.92
CA LEU A 40 12.71 6.70 9.79
C LEU A 40 13.21 5.28 9.48
N TYR A 41 13.53 4.51 10.52
CA TYR A 41 13.89 3.10 10.39
C TYR A 41 12.80 2.33 9.65
N LEU A 42 11.55 2.39 10.11
CA LEU A 42 10.43 1.71 9.45
C LEU A 42 10.17 2.23 8.03
N LYS A 43 10.22 3.55 7.81
CA LYS A 43 10.07 4.12 6.47
C LYS A 43 11.12 3.60 5.48
N LYS A 44 12.33 3.28 5.94
CA LYS A 44 13.39 2.70 5.10
C LYS A 44 12.99 1.31 4.59
N TYR A 45 12.42 0.45 5.44
CA TYR A 45 11.97 -0.89 5.03
C TYR A 45 10.70 -0.83 4.18
N LEU A 46 9.75 0.05 4.52
CA LEU A 46 8.49 0.19 3.79
C LEU A 46 8.60 1.05 2.52
N GLY A 47 9.78 1.60 2.21
CA GLY A 47 9.94 2.58 1.13
C GLY A 47 9.66 2.02 -0.27
N VAL A 48 10.12 0.79 -0.55
CA VAL A 48 9.84 0.11 -1.82
C VAL A 48 8.35 -0.21 -1.95
N LEU A 49 7.76 -0.74 -0.88
CA LEU A 49 6.32 -0.99 -0.81
C LEU A 49 5.52 0.29 -1.06
N PHE A 50 5.89 1.40 -0.42
CA PHE A 50 5.26 2.69 -0.63
C PHE A 50 5.34 3.15 -2.10
N ASN A 51 6.47 2.94 -2.78
CA ASN A 51 6.59 3.27 -4.19
C ASN A 51 5.66 2.43 -5.07
N ILE A 52 5.61 1.11 -4.87
CA ILE A 52 4.71 0.20 -5.57
C ILE A 52 3.24 0.66 -5.42
N LEU A 53 2.85 1.04 -4.20
CA LEU A 53 1.48 1.40 -3.87
C LEU A 53 1.06 2.81 -4.29
N THR A 54 2.00 3.70 -4.65
CA THR A 54 1.69 5.13 -4.85
C THR A 54 2.24 5.76 -6.12
N TYR A 55 3.42 5.36 -6.58
CA TYR A 55 4.12 6.01 -7.68
C TYR A 55 4.25 5.13 -8.92
N ASP A 56 4.43 3.83 -8.74
CA ASP A 56 4.56 2.89 -9.84
C ASP A 56 3.33 2.95 -10.76
N LYS A 57 3.61 2.88 -12.06
CA LYS A 57 2.59 2.94 -13.10
C LYS A 57 2.35 1.56 -13.68
N ILE A 58 1.08 1.25 -13.88
CA ILE A 58 0.59 -0.03 -14.38
C ILE A 58 -0.12 0.25 -15.70
N GLU A 59 0.20 -0.54 -16.73
CA GLU A 59 -0.51 -0.48 -17.99
C GLU A 59 -1.97 -0.92 -17.79
N TYR A 60 -2.90 -0.07 -18.20
CA TYR A 60 -4.35 -0.31 -18.14
C TYR A 60 -4.91 -0.27 -19.55
N HIS A 61 -5.64 -1.31 -19.93
CA HIS A 61 -6.30 -1.43 -21.23
C HIS A 61 -7.72 -0.90 -21.10
N ILE A 62 -8.04 0.17 -21.81
CA ILE A 62 -9.36 0.78 -21.75
C ILE A 62 -10.35 -0.14 -22.49
N PRO A 63 -11.42 -0.63 -21.85
CA PRO A 63 -12.40 -1.47 -22.53
C PRO A 63 -13.06 -0.68 -23.66
N SER A 64 -12.90 -1.17 -24.89
CA SER A 64 -13.40 -0.48 -26.08
C SER A 64 -13.61 -1.46 -27.24
N ILE A 65 -14.51 -1.10 -28.15
CA ILE A 65 -14.70 -1.79 -29.44
C ILE A 65 -13.78 -1.28 -30.55
N LYS A 66 -13.00 -0.22 -30.29
CA LYS A 66 -12.09 0.37 -31.27
C LYS A 66 -11.07 -0.66 -31.76
N ASP A 67 -10.66 -0.52 -33.02
CA ASP A 67 -9.70 -1.45 -33.62
C ASP A 67 -8.33 -1.40 -32.96
N ASN A 68 -7.91 -0.20 -32.55
CA ASN A 68 -6.68 0.00 -31.80
C ASN A 68 -6.97 0.05 -30.29
N PRO A 69 -6.37 -0.84 -29.48
CA PRO A 69 -6.56 -0.83 -28.03
C PRO A 69 -5.96 0.45 -27.44
N GLU A 70 -6.80 1.21 -26.74
CA GLU A 70 -6.35 2.39 -26.01
C GLU A 70 -5.74 1.95 -24.67
N LYS A 71 -4.55 2.48 -24.37
CA LYS A 71 -3.81 2.16 -23.16
C LYS A 71 -3.53 3.40 -22.34
N SER A 72 -3.53 3.25 -21.03
CA SER A 72 -3.10 4.29 -20.10
C SER A 72 -2.18 3.73 -19.02
N ASN A 73 -1.37 4.59 -18.42
CA ASN A 73 -0.47 4.21 -17.34
C ASN A 73 -0.97 4.81 -16.03
N LEU A 74 -1.57 3.96 -15.18
CA LEU A 74 -2.27 4.39 -13.97
C LEU A 74 -1.45 4.07 -12.72
N THR A 75 -1.57 4.91 -11.68
CA THR A 75 -1.10 4.50 -10.35
C THR A 75 -2.01 3.39 -9.82
N LEU A 76 -1.55 2.53 -8.91
CA LEU A 76 -2.39 1.50 -8.32
C LEU A 76 -3.73 2.03 -7.75
N PRO A 77 -3.79 3.17 -7.03
CA PRO A 77 -5.05 3.77 -6.61
C PRO A 77 -6.02 4.08 -7.77
N ASP A 78 -5.51 4.70 -8.84
CA ASP A 78 -6.31 5.07 -10.02
C ASP A 78 -6.74 3.81 -10.79
N TYR A 79 -5.85 2.82 -10.87
CA TYR A 79 -6.08 1.54 -11.49
C TYR A 79 -7.23 0.80 -10.82
N ILE A 80 -7.20 0.69 -9.49
CA ILE A 80 -8.26 0.03 -8.72
C ILE A 80 -9.60 0.72 -8.94
N LYS A 81 -9.62 2.06 -8.86
CA LYS A 81 -10.84 2.85 -9.08
C LYS A 81 -11.39 2.63 -10.48
N ARG A 82 -10.53 2.65 -11.50
CA ARG A 82 -10.94 2.48 -12.90
C ARG A 82 -11.41 1.07 -13.19
N PHE A 83 -10.68 0.07 -12.69
CA PHE A 83 -11.03 -1.34 -12.85
C PHE A 83 -12.38 -1.65 -12.20
N GLU A 84 -12.65 -1.15 -11.00
CA GLU A 84 -13.93 -1.35 -10.31
C GLU A 84 -15.11 -0.81 -11.12
N GLN A 85 -14.97 0.38 -11.70
CA GLN A 85 -15.97 1.00 -12.57
C GLN A 85 -16.16 0.19 -13.86
N ASP A 86 -15.07 -0.05 -14.58
CA ASP A 86 -15.10 -0.73 -15.87
C ASP A 86 -15.56 -2.19 -15.72
N PHE A 87 -15.22 -2.88 -14.63
CA PHE A 87 -15.69 -4.23 -14.36
C PHE A 87 -17.21 -4.23 -14.15
N ALA A 88 -17.73 -3.37 -13.26
CA ALA A 88 -19.16 -3.27 -12.98
C ALA A 88 -20.00 -2.93 -14.23
N GLU A 89 -19.51 -2.01 -15.07
CA GLU A 89 -20.20 -1.60 -16.29
C GLU A 89 -20.25 -2.71 -17.36
N ASN A 90 -19.29 -3.62 -17.35
CA ASN A 90 -19.07 -4.56 -18.45
C ASN A 90 -19.18 -6.04 -18.03
N GLN A 91 -19.71 -6.36 -16.85
CA GLN A 91 -19.87 -7.75 -16.36
C GLN A 91 -20.64 -8.64 -17.34
N ASN A 92 -21.61 -8.06 -18.05
CA ASN A 92 -22.49 -8.77 -18.99
C ASN A 92 -22.11 -8.51 -20.45
N THR A 93 -20.88 -8.04 -20.71
CA THR A 93 -20.46 -7.76 -22.08
C THR A 93 -20.40 -9.04 -22.90
N VAL A 94 -20.98 -8.98 -24.10
CA VAL A 94 -20.84 -10.02 -25.14
C VAL A 94 -19.73 -9.67 -26.14
N GLN A 95 -19.11 -8.50 -25.97
CA GLN A 95 -18.10 -7.99 -26.89
C GLN A 95 -16.72 -8.47 -26.45
N TYR A 96 -16.12 -9.35 -27.24
CA TYR A 96 -14.85 -10.01 -26.91
C TYR A 96 -13.68 -9.04 -26.65
N ARG A 97 -13.61 -7.91 -27.35
CA ARG A 97 -12.56 -6.90 -27.14
C ARG A 97 -12.65 -6.26 -25.76
N ILE A 98 -13.88 -6.00 -25.29
CA ILE A 98 -14.15 -5.47 -23.95
C ILE A 98 -13.80 -6.54 -22.90
N ALA A 99 -14.30 -7.77 -23.07
CA ALA A 99 -14.00 -8.88 -22.17
C ALA A 99 -12.48 -9.12 -22.03
N PHE A 100 -11.76 -9.10 -23.17
CA PHE A 100 -10.32 -9.25 -23.19
C PHE A 100 -9.60 -8.14 -22.41
N ALA A 101 -10.01 -6.88 -22.57
CA ALA A 101 -9.43 -5.76 -21.81
C ALA A 101 -9.60 -5.95 -20.30
N ILE A 102 -10.78 -6.38 -19.85
CA ILE A 102 -11.06 -6.66 -18.43
C ILE A 102 -10.19 -7.82 -17.92
N LEU A 103 -10.12 -8.92 -18.69
CA LEU A 103 -9.29 -10.08 -18.36
C LEU A 103 -7.81 -9.72 -18.28
N PHE A 104 -7.32 -8.86 -19.18
CA PHE A 104 -5.95 -8.38 -19.14
C PHE A 104 -5.71 -7.50 -17.91
N ASN A 105 -6.66 -6.62 -17.60
CA ASN A 105 -6.55 -5.73 -16.46
C ASN A 105 -6.58 -6.49 -15.11
N ILE A 106 -7.38 -7.54 -14.96
CA ILE A 106 -7.33 -8.35 -13.74
C ILE A 106 -5.97 -9.08 -13.62
N GLN A 107 -5.40 -9.57 -14.73
CA GLN A 107 -4.08 -10.20 -14.72
C GLN A 107 -2.97 -9.21 -14.33
N ASN A 108 -3.00 -8.00 -14.87
CA ASN A 108 -2.10 -6.91 -14.48
C ASN A 108 -2.23 -6.54 -13.01
N LEU A 109 -3.45 -6.47 -12.47
CA LEU A 109 -3.67 -6.22 -11.04
C LEU A 109 -2.99 -7.30 -10.19
N PHE A 110 -3.18 -8.58 -10.53
CA PHE A 110 -2.56 -9.68 -9.80
C PHE A 110 -1.04 -9.75 -9.96
N SER A 111 -0.47 -9.25 -11.05
CA SER A 111 0.98 -9.06 -11.19
C SER A 111 1.51 -8.05 -10.17
N VAL A 112 0.84 -6.90 -10.02
CA VAL A 112 1.23 -5.90 -9.02
C VAL A 112 1.04 -6.43 -7.60
N ILE A 113 -0.06 -7.14 -7.33
CA ILE A 113 -0.29 -7.80 -6.04
C ILE A 113 0.82 -8.80 -5.73
N ASN A 114 1.22 -9.63 -6.70
CA ASN A 114 2.30 -10.59 -6.49
C ASN A 114 3.61 -9.89 -6.13
N ARG A 115 3.95 -8.79 -6.81
CA ARG A 115 5.11 -7.96 -6.47
C ARG A 115 5.00 -7.34 -5.08
N THR A 116 3.83 -6.87 -4.69
CA THR A 116 3.54 -6.37 -3.34
C THR A 116 3.77 -7.46 -2.28
N ARG A 117 3.27 -8.67 -2.50
CA ARG A 117 3.48 -9.80 -1.55
C ARG A 117 4.96 -10.13 -1.38
N ILE A 118 5.71 -10.21 -2.48
CA ILE A 118 7.14 -10.48 -2.46
C ILE A 118 7.89 -9.41 -1.65
N GLU A 119 7.53 -8.14 -1.83
CA GLU A 119 8.15 -7.07 -1.04
C GLU A 119 7.78 -7.16 0.45
N ILE A 120 6.55 -7.53 0.78
CA ILE A 120 6.13 -7.77 2.17
C ILE A 120 6.92 -8.92 2.80
N GLU A 121 7.09 -10.03 2.08
CA GLU A 121 7.90 -11.17 2.53
C GLU A 121 9.36 -10.76 2.73
N ARG A 122 9.91 -9.97 1.81
CA ARG A 122 11.28 -9.44 1.89
C ARG A 122 11.49 -8.51 3.08
N ILE A 123 10.50 -7.67 3.40
CA ILE A 123 10.53 -6.79 4.59
C ILE A 123 10.70 -7.63 5.85
N GLY A 124 10.09 -8.82 5.91
CA GLY A 124 10.18 -9.72 7.05
C GLY A 124 9.49 -9.14 8.29
N VAL A 125 8.16 -9.12 8.28
CA VAL A 125 7.33 -8.45 9.30
C VAL A 125 7.67 -8.92 10.73
N GLU A 126 8.01 -10.20 10.93
CA GLU A 126 8.46 -10.75 12.21
C GLU A 126 9.69 -10.00 12.77
N LYS A 127 10.69 -9.71 11.94
CA LYS A 127 11.87 -8.94 12.34
C LYS A 127 11.51 -7.51 12.74
N LEU A 128 10.48 -6.94 12.10
CA LEU A 128 9.97 -5.62 12.50
C LEU A 128 9.25 -5.68 13.86
N TYR A 129 8.51 -6.75 14.15
CA TYR A 129 7.93 -6.97 15.49
C TYR A 129 9.02 -7.06 16.56
N GLU A 130 10.04 -7.91 16.36
CA GLU A 130 11.15 -8.08 17.31
C GLU A 130 11.88 -6.75 17.58
N HIS A 131 12.20 -6.01 16.52
CA HIS A 131 12.85 -4.71 16.66
C HIS A 131 11.93 -3.68 17.34
N THR A 132 10.62 -3.73 17.10
CA THR A 132 9.65 -2.86 17.77
C THR A 132 9.54 -3.18 19.25
N LEU A 133 9.58 -4.46 19.63
CA LEU A 133 9.60 -4.88 21.04
C LEU A 133 10.87 -4.44 21.76
N ALA A 134 12.03 -4.62 21.11
CA ALA A 134 13.32 -4.29 21.72
C ALA A 134 13.57 -2.77 21.87
N TYR A 135 13.13 -1.97 20.90
CA TYR A 135 13.50 -0.55 20.81
C TYR A 135 12.30 0.41 20.86
N GLY A 136 11.07 -0.10 20.89
CA GLY A 136 9.84 0.69 20.94
C GLY A 136 9.41 1.13 22.35
N THR A 137 10.15 0.77 23.40
CA THR A 137 9.83 1.12 24.81
C THR A 137 9.73 2.64 25.05
N ASN A 138 10.43 3.43 24.24
CA ASN A 138 10.40 4.90 24.28
C ASN A 138 9.24 5.51 23.46
N LEU A 139 8.41 4.69 22.81
CA LEU A 139 7.25 5.13 22.06
C LEU A 139 5.99 5.12 22.92
N SER A 140 5.09 6.08 22.71
CA SER A 140 3.77 6.04 23.33
C SER A 140 2.96 4.84 22.85
N LYS A 141 2.09 4.29 23.72
CA LYS A 141 1.18 3.17 23.39
C LYS A 141 0.38 3.42 22.10
N ARG A 142 -0.06 4.66 21.88
CA ARG A 142 -0.78 5.07 20.66
C ARG A 142 0.07 4.92 19.40
N ASN A 143 1.36 5.27 19.45
CA ASN A 143 2.25 5.12 18.30
C ASN A 143 2.57 3.65 18.04
N LEU A 144 2.82 2.87 19.10
CA LEU A 144 3.00 1.42 18.99
C LEU A 144 1.78 0.74 18.36
N GLY A 145 0.56 1.08 18.79
CA GLY A 145 -0.66 0.53 18.20
C GLY A 145 -0.79 0.79 16.71
N LYS A 146 -0.38 1.98 16.23
CA LYS A 146 -0.35 2.27 14.78
C LYS A 146 0.67 1.43 14.02
N ILE A 147 1.86 1.24 14.60
CA ILE A 147 2.92 0.44 14.00
C ILE A 147 2.49 -1.03 13.89
N TYR A 148 2.00 -1.60 14.98
CA TYR A 148 1.49 -2.97 14.99
C TYR A 148 0.29 -3.15 14.06
N GLY A 149 -0.59 -2.14 13.96
CA GLY A 149 -1.68 -2.16 12.98
C GLY A 149 -1.19 -2.28 11.54
N ILE A 150 -0.10 -1.60 11.18
CA ILE A 150 0.52 -1.74 9.85
C ILE A 150 1.08 -3.15 9.68
N PHE A 151 1.80 -3.69 10.67
CA PHE A 151 2.39 -5.03 10.57
C PHE A 151 1.32 -6.11 10.35
N LEU A 152 0.27 -6.06 11.16
CA LEU A 152 -0.87 -6.96 11.03
C LEU A 152 -1.55 -6.83 9.67
N LEU A 153 -1.68 -5.60 9.14
CA LEU A 153 -2.23 -5.36 7.81
C LEU A 153 -1.36 -5.98 6.70
N LEU A 154 -0.03 -5.92 6.81
CA LEU A 154 0.89 -6.55 5.86
C LEU A 154 0.75 -8.08 5.88
N GLU A 155 0.62 -8.69 7.06
CA GLU A 155 0.41 -10.13 7.21
C GLU A 155 -0.95 -10.57 6.62
N HIS A 156 -2.02 -9.84 6.94
CA HIS A 156 -3.34 -10.11 6.38
C HIS A 156 -3.39 -9.91 4.87
N TYR A 157 -2.67 -8.92 4.33
CA TYR A 157 -2.60 -8.67 2.90
C TYR A 157 -2.15 -9.93 2.14
N ASN A 158 -1.06 -10.56 2.58
CA ASN A 158 -0.55 -11.78 1.94
C ASN A 158 -1.55 -12.93 2.00
N SER A 159 -2.22 -13.13 3.14
CA SER A 159 -3.24 -14.17 3.32
C SER A 159 -4.44 -13.96 2.39
N ILE A 160 -5.06 -12.77 2.45
CA ILE A 160 -6.26 -12.42 1.67
C ILE A 160 -5.95 -12.50 0.17
N THR A 161 -4.88 -11.86 -0.28
CA THR A 161 -4.58 -11.81 -1.72
C THR A 161 -4.14 -13.16 -2.29
N THR A 162 -3.58 -14.05 -1.47
CA THR A 162 -3.26 -15.43 -1.89
C THR A 162 -4.53 -16.28 -1.98
N PHE A 163 -5.42 -16.18 -0.99
CA PHE A 163 -6.68 -16.93 -0.98
C PHE A 163 -7.63 -16.52 -2.11
N HIS A 164 -7.67 -15.23 -2.45
CA HIS A 164 -8.57 -14.67 -3.46
C HIS A 164 -7.98 -14.59 -4.87
N ASP A 165 -6.76 -15.11 -5.08
CA ASP A 165 -6.18 -15.25 -6.42
C ASP A 165 -6.76 -16.47 -7.16
N ARG A 166 -8.04 -16.35 -7.56
CA ARG A 166 -8.80 -17.37 -8.31
C ARG A 166 -8.55 -17.34 -9.83
N PHE A 167 -7.65 -16.46 -10.28
CA PHE A 167 -7.53 -16.07 -11.69
C PHE A 167 -6.26 -16.58 -12.36
N LYS A 168 -5.52 -17.47 -11.69
CA LYS A 168 -4.37 -18.19 -12.27
C LYS A 168 -4.78 -19.10 -13.43
N GLU A 169 -6.04 -19.52 -13.46
CA GLU A 169 -6.59 -20.51 -14.40
C GLU A 169 -7.15 -19.88 -15.69
N ILE A 170 -7.17 -18.55 -15.80
CA ILE A 170 -7.59 -17.85 -17.02
C ILE A 170 -6.73 -18.35 -18.19
N LYS A 171 -7.37 -18.90 -19.21
CA LYS A 171 -6.69 -19.60 -20.31
C LYS A 171 -6.24 -18.66 -21.42
N SER A 172 -7.05 -17.63 -21.68
CA SER A 172 -6.81 -16.62 -22.72
C SER A 172 -5.55 -15.78 -22.46
N ILE A 173 -5.21 -15.57 -21.19
CA ILE A 173 -4.08 -14.74 -20.74
C ILE A 173 -3.35 -15.48 -19.61
N LYS A 174 -2.28 -16.19 -19.95
CA LYS A 174 -1.51 -17.00 -19.00
C LYS A 174 -0.40 -16.16 -18.38
N ARG A 175 -0.18 -16.35 -17.07
CA ARG A 175 0.93 -15.70 -16.34
C ARG A 175 2.23 -16.41 -16.64
N ILE A 176 3.24 -15.66 -17.06
CA ILE A 176 4.62 -16.15 -17.15
C ILE A 176 5.28 -15.91 -15.79
N THR A 177 5.73 -16.98 -15.14
CA THR A 177 6.33 -16.90 -13.81
C THR A 177 7.79 -17.35 -13.82
N LYS A 178 8.62 -16.65 -13.04
CA LYS A 178 10.02 -17.02 -12.77
C LYS A 178 10.30 -16.79 -11.29
N ASP A 179 10.76 -17.82 -10.59
CA ASP A 179 11.07 -17.77 -9.15
C ASP A 179 9.89 -17.25 -8.29
N GLY A 180 8.66 -17.60 -8.66
CA GLY A 180 7.44 -17.13 -7.97
C GLY A 180 6.99 -15.70 -8.31
N ILE A 181 7.73 -15.02 -9.20
CA ILE A 181 7.45 -13.66 -9.68
C ILE A 181 6.74 -13.73 -11.03
N ILE A 182 5.61 -13.03 -11.18
CA ILE A 182 4.95 -12.81 -12.47
C ILE A 182 5.78 -11.81 -13.27
N ILE A 183 6.41 -12.27 -14.35
CA ILE A 183 7.30 -11.45 -15.19
C ILE A 183 6.63 -10.96 -16.49
N GLY A 184 5.44 -11.48 -16.80
CA GLY A 184 4.69 -11.10 -17.99
C GLY A 184 3.49 -12.00 -18.23
N PHE A 185 2.89 -11.85 -19.41
CA PHE A 185 1.73 -12.62 -19.83
C PHE A 185 1.95 -13.21 -21.22
N GLU A 186 1.46 -14.42 -21.42
CA GLU A 186 1.39 -15.08 -22.71
C GLU A 186 -0.08 -15.14 -23.15
N LEU A 187 -0.35 -14.66 -24.36
CA LEU A 187 -1.67 -14.77 -24.97
C LEU A 187 -1.81 -16.10 -25.68
N ASP A 188 -2.98 -16.72 -25.59
CA ASP A 188 -3.24 -17.94 -26.35
C ASP A 188 -3.21 -17.64 -27.86
N LYS A 189 -2.50 -18.48 -28.63
CA LYS A 189 -2.30 -18.29 -30.07
C LYS A 189 -3.61 -18.37 -30.86
N ASN A 190 -4.63 -19.02 -30.31
CA ASN A 190 -5.94 -19.18 -30.93
C ASN A 190 -6.98 -18.20 -30.39
N ILE A 191 -6.62 -17.21 -29.57
CA ILE A 191 -7.58 -16.29 -28.92
C ILE A 191 -8.51 -15.55 -29.90
N LEU A 192 -8.03 -15.27 -31.13
CA LEU A 192 -8.84 -14.63 -32.17
C LEU A 192 -9.85 -15.59 -32.83
N LYS A 193 -9.59 -16.90 -32.75
CA LYS A 193 -10.42 -17.97 -33.33
C LYS A 193 -11.33 -18.61 -32.28
N ASP A 194 -10.90 -18.62 -31.02
CA ASP A 194 -11.61 -19.20 -29.88
C ASP A 194 -12.16 -18.09 -28.98
N GLN A 195 -13.20 -17.45 -29.51
CA GLN A 195 -13.95 -16.44 -28.78
C GLN A 195 -14.70 -17.02 -27.57
N GLN A 196 -15.03 -18.32 -27.62
CA GLN A 196 -15.70 -19.01 -26.53
C GLN A 196 -14.83 -19.07 -25.28
N MET A 197 -13.52 -19.34 -25.42
CA MET A 197 -12.58 -19.31 -24.30
C MET A 197 -12.57 -17.95 -23.56
N VAL A 198 -12.59 -16.84 -24.30
CA VAL A 198 -12.62 -15.49 -23.69
C VAL A 198 -13.93 -15.29 -22.92
N ALA A 199 -15.06 -15.77 -23.44
CA ALA A 199 -16.34 -15.71 -22.76
C ALA A 199 -16.37 -16.61 -21.50
N GLU A 200 -15.76 -17.79 -21.55
CA GLU A 200 -15.63 -18.69 -20.40
C GLU A 200 -14.76 -18.07 -19.29
N ASP A 201 -13.63 -17.47 -19.65
CA ASP A 201 -12.76 -16.77 -18.70
C ASP A 201 -13.46 -15.55 -18.09
N MET A 202 -14.24 -14.79 -18.87
CA MET A 202 -15.04 -13.68 -18.36
C MET A 202 -16.15 -14.17 -17.42
N LYS A 203 -16.80 -15.28 -17.75
CA LYS A 203 -17.78 -15.92 -16.85
C LYS A 203 -17.14 -16.39 -15.56
N HIS A 204 -15.93 -16.96 -15.62
CA HIS A 204 -15.16 -17.33 -14.43
C HIS A 204 -14.86 -16.11 -13.56
N LEU A 205 -14.50 -14.97 -14.17
CA LEU A 205 -14.31 -13.71 -13.46
C LEU A 205 -15.58 -13.26 -12.73
N CYS A 206 -16.73 -13.22 -13.42
CA CYS A 206 -18.01 -12.84 -12.83
C CYS A 206 -18.46 -13.79 -11.71
N ASN A 207 -18.22 -15.10 -11.86
CA ASN A 207 -18.52 -16.09 -10.81
C ASN A 207 -17.67 -15.91 -9.54
N ASN A 208 -16.59 -15.15 -9.61
CA ASN A 208 -15.66 -14.90 -8.52
C ASN A 208 -15.60 -13.42 -8.09
N GLU A 209 -16.69 -12.66 -8.32
CA GLU A 209 -16.80 -11.23 -7.99
C GLU A 209 -16.40 -10.92 -6.54
N LEU A 210 -16.83 -11.71 -5.56
CA LEU A 210 -16.45 -11.53 -4.16
C LEU A 210 -14.92 -11.58 -3.96
N SER A 211 -14.20 -12.43 -4.71
CA SER A 211 -12.74 -12.48 -4.63
C SER A 211 -12.09 -11.23 -5.21
N ILE A 212 -12.69 -10.65 -6.26
CA ILE A 212 -12.26 -9.36 -6.81
C ILE A 212 -12.46 -8.28 -5.76
N GLU A 213 -13.67 -8.19 -5.18
CA GLU A 213 -13.99 -7.18 -4.18
C GLU A 213 -13.03 -7.20 -2.99
N GLU A 214 -12.80 -8.37 -2.39
CA GLU A 214 -11.91 -8.51 -1.23
C GLU A 214 -10.48 -8.10 -1.57
N VAL A 215 -10.01 -8.44 -2.77
CA VAL A 215 -8.69 -8.01 -3.27
C VAL A 215 -8.63 -6.50 -3.46
N LEU A 216 -9.65 -5.87 -4.04
CA LEU A 216 -9.69 -4.42 -4.21
C LEU A 216 -9.75 -3.72 -2.83
N LYS A 217 -10.57 -4.21 -1.90
CA LYS A 217 -10.71 -3.67 -0.53
C LYS A 217 -9.39 -3.70 0.22
N ILE A 218 -8.70 -4.85 0.26
CA ILE A 218 -7.44 -4.97 1.00
C ILE A 218 -6.33 -4.12 0.39
N ASN A 219 -6.28 -3.97 -0.94
CA ASN A 219 -5.35 -3.06 -1.59
C ASN A 219 -5.65 -1.59 -1.26
N LYS A 220 -6.93 -1.16 -1.30
CA LYS A 220 -7.34 0.20 -0.90
C LYS A 220 -6.92 0.49 0.55
N LEU A 221 -7.17 -0.44 1.47
CA LEU A 221 -6.80 -0.32 2.87
C LEU A 221 -5.28 -0.20 3.06
N LEU A 222 -4.50 -1.09 2.44
CA LEU A 222 -3.04 -1.06 2.52
C LEU A 222 -2.47 0.26 1.97
N ILE A 223 -2.95 0.70 0.80
CA ILE A 223 -2.55 1.98 0.20
C ILE A 223 -2.82 3.14 1.16
N GLN A 224 -4.02 3.18 1.75
CA GLN A 224 -4.42 4.25 2.66
C GLN A 224 -3.52 4.30 3.90
N GLU A 225 -3.34 3.17 4.59
CA GLU A 225 -2.54 3.13 5.82
C GLU A 225 -1.07 3.44 5.56
N ILE A 226 -0.50 2.94 4.46
CA ILE A 226 0.86 3.25 4.07
C ILE A 226 1.02 4.74 3.69
N LYS A 227 0.07 5.33 2.94
CA LYS A 227 0.08 6.78 2.64
C LYS A 227 0.03 7.64 3.91
N ILE A 228 -0.83 7.26 4.87
CA ILE A 228 -0.94 7.95 6.16
C ILE A 228 0.40 7.84 6.92
N PHE A 229 1.00 6.65 6.97
CA PHE A 229 2.28 6.45 7.66
C PHE A 229 3.42 7.28 7.06
N PHE A 230 3.43 7.44 5.73
CA PHE A 230 4.42 8.23 5.01
C PHE A 230 4.15 9.73 4.97
N ASP A 231 3.00 10.18 5.49
CA ASP A 231 2.54 11.58 5.41
C ASP A 231 2.40 12.06 3.94
N TYR A 232 1.89 11.18 3.07
CA TYR A 232 1.87 11.36 1.60
C TYR A 232 1.26 12.69 1.16
N GLU A 233 0.14 13.11 1.73
CA GLU A 233 -0.53 14.36 1.36
C GLU A 233 0.32 15.60 1.63
N ALA A 234 1.11 15.60 2.71
CA ALA A 234 2.05 16.68 2.99
C ALA A 234 3.17 16.71 1.93
N LEU A 235 3.74 15.55 1.61
CA LEU A 235 4.76 15.40 0.58
C LEU A 235 4.26 15.88 -0.81
N GLN A 236 3.01 15.61 -1.16
CA GLN A 236 2.42 16.07 -2.42
C GLN A 236 2.21 17.58 -2.46
N LYS A 237 1.80 18.19 -1.34
CA LYS A 237 1.66 19.66 -1.25
C LYS A 237 3.02 20.35 -1.40
N GLU A 238 4.06 19.85 -0.74
CA GLU A 238 5.42 20.38 -0.86
C GLU A 238 5.94 20.32 -2.31
N LYS A 239 5.78 19.17 -2.98
CA LYS A 239 6.15 19.02 -4.40
C LYS A 239 5.45 20.03 -5.31
N LYS A 240 4.13 20.22 -5.14
CA LYS A 240 3.37 21.19 -5.94
C LYS A 240 3.85 22.62 -5.71
N ASN A 241 4.20 22.96 -4.47
CA ASN A 241 4.72 24.29 -4.15
C ASN A 241 6.12 24.52 -4.72
N GLN A 242 6.95 23.49 -4.85
CA GLN A 242 8.30 23.59 -5.44
C GLN A 242 8.30 23.71 -6.97
N VAL A 243 7.27 23.20 -7.65
CA VAL A 243 7.14 23.30 -9.13
C VAL A 243 6.63 24.67 -9.58
N ASN A 244 6.07 25.47 -8.66
CA ASN A 244 5.55 26.81 -8.93
C ASN A 244 6.57 27.95 -8.66
N TYR A 245 7.85 27.61 -8.45
CA TYR A 245 8.99 28.53 -8.41
C TYR A 245 9.96 28.20 -9.55
#